data_AF-A0A533YNN2-F1
#
_entry.id   AF-A0A533YNN2-F1
#
_cell.length_a   1.000
_cell.length_b   1.000
_cell.length_c   1.000
_cell.angle_alpha   90.00
_cell.angle_beta   90.00
_cell.angle_gamma   90.00
#
_symmetry.space_group_name_H-M   'P 1'
#
loop_
_entity.id
_entity.type
_entity.pdbx_description
1 polymer ?
#
loop_
_entity_poly.entity_id
_entity_poly.type
_entity_poly.pdbx_seq_one_letter_code
_entity_poly.pdbx_strand_id
1 'polypeptide(L)'
;MTTKPPPPTEAFPPDSLEKIAYSSVASIPTEEPNDRNRLGYHIWRWLSNRQGTLESAVAESGSRLQISRQEATRIISEELKKRGILRD
;
A
#
# COMPACT_ATOMS: atom_id res chain seq x y z
N MET A 1 8.19 -18.72 33.42
CA MET A 1 8.12 -17.28 33.08
C MET A 1 6.81 -17.06 32.35
N THR A 2 5.94 -16.17 32.81
CA THR A 2 4.68 -15.83 32.12
C THR A 2 4.85 -14.46 31.49
N THR A 3 4.71 -14.38 30.17
CA THR A 3 4.73 -13.10 29.44
C THR A 3 3.33 -12.47 29.47
N LYS A 4 3.27 -11.16 29.62
CA LYS A 4 2.02 -10.40 29.50
C LYS A 4 1.49 -10.56 28.07
N PRO A 5 0.17 -10.71 27.86
CA PRO A 5 -0.38 -10.70 26.52
C PRO A 5 -0.01 -9.38 25.80
N PRO A 6 0.19 -9.44 24.47
CA PRO A 6 0.46 -8.24 23.70
C PRO A 6 -0.69 -7.24 23.84
N PRO A 7 -0.41 -5.93 23.76
CA PRO A 7 -1.46 -4.93 23.73
C PRO A 7 -2.37 -5.15 22.51
N PRO A 8 -3.67 -4.82 22.61
CA PRO A 8 -4.57 -4.88 21.47
C PRO A 8 -4.11 -3.93 20.36
N THR A 9 -4.22 -4.36 19.11
CA THR A 9 -3.92 -3.50 17.95
C THR A 9 -5.12 -2.65 17.59
N GLU A 10 -4.92 -1.35 17.46
CA GLU A 10 -5.94 -0.43 16.93
C GLU A 10 -6.01 -0.54 15.40
N ALA A 11 -7.22 -0.65 14.86
CA ALA A 11 -7.43 -0.59 13.42
C ALA A 11 -7.44 0.88 12.97
N PHE A 12 -6.86 1.14 11.80
CA PHE A 12 -7.00 2.44 11.16
C PHE A 12 -8.48 2.77 10.89
N PRO A 13 -8.89 4.05 10.99
CA PRO A 13 -10.19 4.49 10.51
C PRO A 13 -10.43 4.02 9.07
N PRO A 14 -11.66 3.64 8.70
CA PRO A 14 -11.96 3.02 7.40
C PRO A 14 -11.66 3.95 6.20
N ASP A 15 -11.72 5.25 6.43
CA ASP A 15 -11.52 6.35 5.49
C ASP A 15 -10.13 6.97 5.57
N SER A 16 -9.24 6.45 6.43
CA SER A 16 -7.88 6.97 6.56
C SER A 16 -7.04 6.66 5.31
N LEU A 17 -6.08 7.54 5.00
CA LEU A 17 -5.16 7.33 3.88
C LEU A 17 -4.34 6.05 4.07
N GLU A 18 -4.00 5.69 5.30
CA GLU A 18 -3.32 4.44 5.64
C GLU A 18 -4.19 3.26 5.23
N LYS A 19 -5.46 3.23 5.66
CA LYS A 19 -6.35 2.12 5.32
C LYS A 19 -6.51 1.99 3.80
N ILE A 20 -6.64 3.11 3.10
CA ILE A 20 -6.73 3.14 1.64
C ILE A 20 -5.45 2.58 1.00
N ALA A 21 -4.27 3.06 1.40
CA ALA A 21 -2.99 2.66 0.83
C ALA A 21 -2.67 1.19 1.06
N TYR A 22 -2.83 0.69 2.29
CA TYR A 22 -2.55 -0.71 2.59
C TYR A 22 -3.58 -1.65 1.96
N SER A 23 -4.81 -1.19 1.75
CA SER A 23 -5.82 -1.98 1.05
C SER A 23 -5.58 -2.03 -0.46
N SER A 24 -5.10 -0.95 -1.09
CA SER A 24 -4.88 -0.91 -2.54
C SER A 24 -3.73 -1.81 -3.00
N VAL A 25 -2.83 -2.20 -2.08
CA VAL A 25 -1.72 -3.11 -2.35
C VAL A 25 -1.97 -4.53 -1.85
N ALA A 26 -3.13 -4.80 -1.24
CA ALA A 26 -3.38 -6.06 -0.53
C ALA A 26 -3.34 -7.29 -1.45
N SER A 27 -3.71 -7.14 -2.72
CA SER A 27 -3.71 -8.21 -3.74
C SER A 27 -2.38 -8.35 -4.49
N ILE A 28 -1.39 -7.47 -4.26
CA ILE A 28 -0.12 -7.49 -4.98
C ILE A 28 0.72 -8.67 -4.51
N PRO A 29 1.11 -9.60 -5.41
CA PRO A 29 1.96 -10.73 -5.05
C PRO A 29 3.41 -10.25 -4.87
N THR A 30 3.94 -10.48 -3.68
CA THR A 30 5.30 -10.10 -3.29
C THR A 30 6.05 -11.31 -2.72
N GLU A 31 7.39 -11.26 -2.75
CA GLU A 31 8.21 -12.35 -2.19
C GLU A 31 7.93 -12.57 -0.69
N GLU A 32 7.82 -11.49 0.08
CA GLU A 32 7.52 -11.54 1.52
C GLU A 32 6.38 -10.58 1.88
N PRO A 33 5.64 -10.83 2.98
CA PRO A 33 4.62 -9.90 3.47
C PRO A 33 5.14 -8.49 3.70
N ASN A 34 6.41 -8.36 4.12
CA ASN A 34 7.02 -7.05 4.37
C ASN A 34 7.29 -6.26 3.08
N ASP A 35 7.52 -6.92 1.94
CA ASP A 35 7.62 -6.23 0.65
C ASP A 35 6.30 -5.52 0.31
N ARG A 36 5.16 -6.15 0.59
CA ARG A 36 3.84 -5.52 0.43
C ARG A 36 3.60 -4.39 1.44
N ASN A 37 4.11 -4.52 2.67
CA ASN A 37 4.04 -3.43 3.66
C ASN A 37 4.85 -2.21 3.23
N ARG A 38 6.07 -2.41 2.70
CA ARG A 38 6.86 -1.31 2.11
C ARG A 38 6.12 -0.64 0.96
N LEU A 39 5.49 -1.43 0.09
CA LEU A 39 4.68 -0.90 -1.01
C LEU A 39 3.55 -0.03 -0.46
N GLY A 40 2.77 -0.53 0.50
CA GLY A 40 1.70 0.22 1.16
C GLY A 40 2.17 1.54 1.79
N TYR A 41 3.33 1.54 2.45
CA TYR A 41 3.94 2.75 3.01
C TYR A 41 4.27 3.80 1.94
N HIS A 42 4.85 3.40 0.80
CA HIS A 42 5.15 4.34 -0.28
C HIS A 42 3.90 4.87 -0.97
N ILE A 43 2.86 4.03 -1.13
CA ILE A 43 1.56 4.50 -1.61
C ILE A 43 0.94 5.50 -0.64
N TRP A 44 0.97 5.23 0.67
CA TRP A 44 0.49 6.17 1.69
C TRP A 44 1.25 7.50 1.62
N ARG A 45 2.59 7.46 1.56
CA ARG A 45 3.43 8.66 1.45
C ARG A 45 3.05 9.49 0.21
N TRP A 46 2.82 8.83 -0.93
CA TRP A 46 2.39 9.49 -2.15
C TRP A 46 0.97 10.08 -2.02
N LEU A 47 0.03 9.39 -1.38
CA LEU A 47 -1.31 9.92 -1.13
C LEU A 47 -1.29 11.15 -0.21
N SER A 48 -0.44 11.14 0.81
CA SER A 48 -0.32 12.22 1.80
C SER A 48 0.32 13.48 1.21
N ASN A 49 1.36 13.33 0.37
CA ASN A 49 2.14 14.46 -0.10
C ASN A 49 1.83 14.85 -1.57
N ARG A 50 1.23 13.96 -2.35
CA ARG A 50 0.95 14.11 -3.79
C ARG A 50 2.16 14.53 -4.63
N GLN A 51 3.36 14.12 -4.20
CA GLN A 51 4.61 14.41 -4.91
C GLN A 51 4.98 13.24 -5.82
N GLY A 52 5.40 13.54 -7.04
CA GLY A 52 5.77 12.53 -8.04
C GLY A 52 4.56 11.78 -8.62
N THR A 53 4.83 10.61 -9.17
CA THR A 53 3.80 9.77 -9.82
C THR A 53 3.55 8.50 -9.00
N LEU A 54 2.40 7.85 -9.26
CA LEU A 54 2.13 6.52 -8.68
C LEU A 54 3.21 5.51 -9.07
N GLU A 55 3.70 5.58 -10.31
CA GLU A 55 4.79 4.73 -10.80
C GLU A 55 6.09 4.97 -10.02
N SER A 56 6.43 6.23 -9.75
CA SER A 56 7.58 6.59 -8.90
C SER A 56 7.43 5.99 -7.50
N ALA A 57 6.24 6.08 -6.89
CA ALA A 57 5.99 5.51 -5.57
C ALA A 57 6.17 3.97 -5.55
N VAL A 58 5.70 3.27 -6.60
CA VAL A 58 5.91 1.82 -6.75
C VAL A 58 7.40 1.51 -6.94
N ALA A 59 8.12 2.27 -7.76
CA ALA A 59 9.55 2.06 -8.00
C ALA A 59 10.40 2.29 -6.73
N GLU A 60 10.12 3.38 -6.00
CA GLU A 60 10.83 3.77 -4.78
C GLU A 60 10.61 2.81 -3.61
N SER A 61 9.51 2.06 -3.61
CA SER A 61 9.22 1.07 -2.56
C SER A 61 10.30 -0.01 -2.42
N GLY A 62 11.06 -0.24 -3.51
CA GLY A 62 12.01 -1.33 -3.62
C GLY A 62 11.38 -2.71 -3.40
N SER A 63 10.05 -2.84 -3.45
CA SER A 63 9.32 -4.08 -3.18
C SER A 63 9.69 -5.16 -4.19
N ARG A 64 9.96 -6.37 -3.68
CA ARG A 64 10.22 -7.54 -4.52
C ARG A 64 8.88 -8.11 -4.99
N LEU A 65 8.45 -7.65 -6.16
CA LEU A 65 7.17 -8.01 -6.78
C LEU A 65 7.33 -9.29 -7.60
N GLN A 66 6.32 -10.16 -7.57
CA GLN A 66 6.24 -11.33 -8.45
C GLN A 66 5.58 -11.01 -9.81
N ILE A 67 5.22 -9.75 -10.01
CA ILE A 67 4.64 -9.18 -11.24
C ILE A 67 5.46 -7.97 -11.68
N SER A 68 5.25 -7.51 -12.91
CA SER A 68 5.92 -6.30 -13.39
C SER A 68 5.48 -5.06 -12.59
N ARG A 69 6.36 -4.07 -12.49
CA ARG A 69 6.02 -2.79 -11.85
C ARG A 69 4.82 -2.11 -12.51
N GLN A 70 4.77 -2.15 -13.83
CA GLN A 70 3.65 -1.60 -14.61
C GLN A 70 2.33 -2.27 -14.25
N GLU A 71 2.33 -3.60 -14.11
CA GLU A 71 1.12 -4.34 -13.71
C GLU A 71 0.71 -4.02 -12.27
N ALA A 72 1.67 -3.91 -11.34
CA ALA A 72 1.38 -3.50 -9.98
C ALA A 72 0.80 -2.07 -9.93
N THR A 73 1.40 -1.12 -10.66
CA THR A 73 0.90 0.25 -10.80
C THR A 73 -0.52 0.28 -11.36
N ARG A 74 -0.82 -0.56 -12.36
CA ARG A 74 -2.18 -0.70 -12.92
C ARG A 74 -3.16 -1.18 -11.86
N ILE A 75 -2.87 -2.28 -11.16
CA ILE A 75 -3.74 -2.84 -10.13
C ILE A 75 -3.99 -1.81 -9.02
N ILE A 76 -2.94 -1.14 -8.54
CA ILE A 76 -3.05 -0.13 -7.48
C ILE A 76 -3.88 1.07 -7.96
N SER A 77 -3.68 1.51 -9.21
CA SER A 77 -4.46 2.59 -9.81
C SER A 77 -5.96 2.25 -9.84
N GLU A 78 -6.31 1.04 -10.30
CA GLU A 78 -7.70 0.57 -10.34
C GLU A 78 -8.32 0.49 -8.94
N GLU A 79 -7.58 0.01 -7.94
CA GLU A 79 -8.05 -0.02 -6.55
C GLU A 79 -8.28 1.38 -5.97
N LEU A 80 -7.45 2.35 -6.35
CA LEU A 80 -7.61 3.75 -5.93
C LEU A 80 -8.77 4.45 -6.66
N LYS A 81 -8.99 4.14 -7.94
CA LYS A 81 -10.15 4.63 -8.72
C LYS A 81 -11.47 4.12 -8.15
N LYS A 82 -11.56 2.83 -7.81
CA LYS A 82 -12.75 2.25 -7.13
C LYS A 82 -13.11 2.98 -5.84
N ARG A 83 -12.13 3.59 -5.17
CA ARG A 83 -12.28 4.35 -3.94
C ARG A 83 -12.47 5.86 -4.17
N GLY A 84 -12.56 6.31 -5.42
CA GLY A 84 -12.73 7.71 -5.80
C GLY A 84 -11.51 8.60 -5.58
N ILE A 85 -10.33 8.01 -5.35
CA ILE A 85 -9.09 8.74 -5.04
C ILE A 85 -8.40 9.24 -6.30
N LEU A 86 -8.47 8.46 -7.38
CA LEU A 86 -8.01 8.82 -8.71
C LEU A 86 -9.21 8.97 -9.65
N ARG A 87 -9.08 9.85 -10.63
CA ARG A 87 -10.03 10.02 -11.74
C ARG A 87 -9.37 9.52 -13.03
N ASP A 88 -10.20 9.19 -14.02
CA ASP A 88 -9.75 8.80 -15.36
C ASP A 88 -9.05 9.93 -16.11
#